data_AF-A0A0K1RZY7-F1
#
_entry.id   AF-A0A0K1RZY7-F1
#
_cell.length_a   1.000
_cell.length_b   1.000
_cell.length_c   1.000
_cell.angle_alpha   90.00
_cell.angle_beta   90.00
_cell.angle_gamma   90.00
#
_symmetry.space_group_name_H-M   'P 1'
#
loop_
_entity.id
_entity.type
_entity.pdbx_description
1 polymer ?
#
loop_
_entity_poly.entity_id
_entity_poly.type
_entity_poly.pdbx_seq_one_letter_code
_entity_poly.pdbx_strand_id
1 'polypeptide(L)'
;MCLGIPGQITAIIDENHHLALVDVGGVKREVNITCIVDEDHPANTCVGDWVLVHVGFAMNRIDEDEAQETLSLLTQLAELEAEFNHN
;
A
#
# COMPACT_ATOMS: atom_id res chain seq x y z
N MET A 1 -12.10 -10.78 6.52
CA MET A 1 -12.00 -9.66 5.57
C MET A 1 -11.10 -8.61 6.20
N CYS A 2 -9.81 -8.58 5.86
CA CYS A 2 -8.93 -7.49 6.27
C CYS A 2 -8.77 -6.58 5.05
N LEU A 3 -9.14 -5.31 5.16
CA LEU A 3 -8.84 -4.33 4.12
C LEU A 3 -7.31 -4.16 4.08
N GLY A 4 -6.69 -4.45 2.93
CA GLY A 4 -5.30 -4.06 2.69
C GLY A 4 -5.21 -2.54 2.71
N ILE A 5 -4.19 -2.00 3.36
CA ILE A 5 -4.00 -0.55 3.43
C ILE A 5 -3.04 -0.14 2.31
N PRO A 6 -3.41 0.82 1.45
CA PRO A 6 -2.50 1.32 0.43
C PRO A 6 -1.31 2.03 1.09
N GLY A 7 -0.12 1.79 0.55
CA GLY A 7 1.10 2.47 0.96
C GLY A 7 2.07 2.59 -0.19
N GLN A 8 2.94 3.60 -0.11
CA GLN A 8 3.94 3.88 -1.13
C GLN A 8 5.30 3.32 -0.72
N ILE A 9 5.98 2.62 -1.63
CA ILE A 9 7.34 2.15 -1.39
C ILE A 9 8.30 3.34 -1.44
N THR A 10 8.96 3.64 -0.32
CA THR A 10 9.88 4.78 -0.18
C THR A 10 11.35 4.40 -0.32
N ALA A 11 11.70 3.15 -0.05
CA ALA A 11 13.06 2.63 -0.18
C ALA A 11 13.06 1.10 -0.22
N ILE A 12 14.12 0.52 -0.78
CA ILE A 12 14.40 -0.92 -0.67
C ILE A 12 15.43 -1.11 0.45
N ILE A 13 15.12 -2.00 1.39
CA ILE A 13 15.98 -2.29 2.55
C ILE A 13 16.90 -3.46 2.23
N ASP A 14 16.36 -4.50 1.58
CA ASP A 14 17.11 -5.70 1.21
C ASP A 14 16.53 -6.30 -0.08
N GLU A 15 17.29 -6.23 -1.16
CA GLU A 15 16.89 -6.79 -2.45
C GLU A 15 16.86 -8.33 -2.44
N ASN A 16 17.78 -8.98 -1.71
CA ASN A 16 17.86 -10.46 -1.68
C ASN A 16 16.70 -11.08 -0.90
N HIS A 17 16.21 -10.37 0.12
CA HIS A 17 15.06 -10.79 0.92
C HIS A 17 13.75 -10.11 0.49
N HIS A 18 13.78 -9.32 -0.59
CA HIS A 18 12.65 -8.52 -1.10
C HIS A 18 11.96 -7.70 0.00
N LEU A 19 12.74 -6.99 0.79
CA LEU A 19 12.28 -6.18 1.90
C LEU A 19 12.34 -4.70 1.51
N ALA A 20 11.21 -4.01 1.67
CA ALA A 20 11.07 -2.61 1.33
C ALA A 20 10.45 -1.81 2.47
N LEU A 21 10.75 -0.52 2.52
CA LEU A 21 10.18 0.44 3.45
C LEU A 21 8.98 1.12 2.80
N VAL A 22 7.78 0.84 3.31
CA VAL A 22 6.51 1.35 2.78
C VAL A 22 5.94 2.39 3.73
N ASP A 23 5.58 3.56 3.21
CA ASP A 23 4.84 4.58 3.95
C ASP A 23 3.33 4.30 3.85
N VAL A 24 2.73 3.99 4.98
CA VAL A 24 1.30 3.70 5.12
C VAL A 24 0.69 4.79 5.98
N GLY A 25 0.12 5.82 5.35
CA GLY A 25 -0.56 6.92 6.05
C GLY A 25 0.36 7.74 6.98
N GLY A 26 1.63 7.92 6.61
CA GLY A 26 2.65 8.66 7.37
C GLY A 26 3.50 7.78 8.29
N VAL A 27 3.24 6.47 8.34
CA VAL A 27 4.01 5.51 9.14
C VAL A 27 4.81 4.60 8.23
N LYS A 28 6.14 4.64 8.37
CA LYS A 28 7.04 3.77 7.63
C LYS A 28 7.08 2.36 8.25
N ARG A 29 6.85 1.34 7.44
CA ARG A 29 6.84 -0.07 7.84
C ARG A 29 7.68 -0.91 6.90
N GLU A 30 8.32 -1.92 7.44
CA GLU A 30 9.02 -2.94 6.66
C GLU A 30 7.99 -3.92 6.09
N VAL A 31 7.99 -4.08 4.77
CA VAL A 31 7.04 -4.90 4.03
C VAL A 31 7.80 -5.78 3.05
N ASN A 32 7.43 -7.06 2.99
CA ASN A 32 7.97 -7.96 1.99
C ASN A 32 7.24 -7.76 0.66
N ILE A 33 8.00 -7.49 -0.40
CA ILE A 33 7.52 -7.20 -1.76
C ILE A 33 7.71 -8.38 -2.72
N THR A 34 8.03 -9.58 -2.24
CA THR A 34 8.25 -10.76 -3.10
C THR A 34 7.09 -11.03 -4.05
N CYS A 35 5.85 -10.75 -3.65
CA CYS A 35 4.67 -11.02 -4.46
C CYS A 35 4.47 -10.05 -5.64
N ILE A 36 5.24 -8.97 -5.72
CA ILE A 36 5.13 -7.95 -6.77
C ILE A 36 6.44 -7.71 -7.56
N VAL A 37 7.48 -8.47 -7.20
CA VAL A 37 8.80 -8.42 -7.83
C VAL A 37 8.88 -9.55 -8.83
N ASP A 38 9.16 -9.20 -10.08
CA ASP A 38 9.30 -10.14 -11.21
C ASP A 38 10.52 -9.75 -12.07
N GLU A 39 10.88 -10.58 -13.06
CA GLU A 39 12.03 -10.32 -13.94
C GLU A 39 11.93 -8.99 -14.70
N ASP A 40 10.71 -8.59 -15.07
CA ASP A 40 10.44 -7.32 -15.76
C ASP A 40 10.33 -6.12 -14.80
N HIS A 41 10.18 -6.36 -13.49
CA HIS A 41 10.02 -5.32 -12.46
C HIS A 41 10.74 -5.72 -11.17
N PRO A 42 12.09 -5.61 -11.15
CA PRO A 42 12.91 -6.01 -10.02
C PRO A 42 12.70 -5.12 -8.79
N ALA A 43 13.10 -5.59 -7.61
CA ALA A 43 12.90 -4.87 -6.34
C ALA A 43 13.38 -3.41 -6.38
N ASN A 44 14.49 -3.12 -7.05
CA ASN A 44 15.03 -1.75 -7.15
C ASN A 44 14.17 -0.78 -7.97
N THR A 45 13.30 -1.25 -8.87
CA THR A 45 12.36 -0.41 -9.62
C THR A 45 11.04 -0.22 -8.88
N CYS A 46 10.82 -0.91 -7.75
CA CYS A 46 9.60 -0.78 -6.98
C CYS A 46 9.52 0.52 -6.16
N VAL A 47 10.59 1.30 -6.05
CA VAL A 47 10.55 2.58 -5.31
C VAL A 47 9.62 3.56 -6.02
N GLY A 48 8.65 4.10 -5.29
CA GLY A 48 7.60 4.97 -5.79
C GLY A 48 6.29 4.25 -6.11
N ASP A 49 6.31 2.93 -6.26
CA ASP A 49 5.09 2.15 -6.50
C ASP A 49 4.16 2.19 -5.29
N TRP A 50 2.87 2.16 -5.58
CA TRP A 50 1.81 2.00 -4.60
C TRP A 50 1.41 0.54 -4.49
N VAL A 51 1.27 0.05 -3.26
CA VAL A 51 0.97 -1.35 -2.99
C VAL A 51 -0.10 -1.48 -1.92
N LEU A 52 -0.89 -2.55 -2.02
CA LEU A 52 -1.79 -2.96 -0.94
C LEU A 52 -1.03 -3.82 0.06
N VAL A 53 -0.85 -3.29 1.27
CA VAL A 53 -0.17 -3.99 2.36
C VAL A 53 -1.17 -4.80 3.18
N HIS A 54 -0.89 -6.09 3.34
CA HIS A 54 -1.64 -6.99 4.20
C HIS A 54 -0.67 -7.81 5.07
N VAL A 55 -0.79 -7.68 6.40
CA VAL A 55 -0.01 -8.43 7.41
C VAL A 55 1.51 -8.49 7.17
N GLY A 56 2.09 -7.41 6.61
CA GLY A 56 3.53 -7.31 6.34
C GLY A 56 3.97 -7.71 4.93
N PHE A 57 3.02 -8.00 4.02
CA PHE A 57 3.29 -8.32 2.63
C PHE A 57 2.59 -7.33 1.69
N ALA A 58 3.27 -6.96 0.62
CA ALA A 58 2.66 -6.27 -0.51
C ALA A 58 1.97 -7.32 -1.37
N MET A 59 0.63 -7.32 -1.40
CA MET A 59 -0.11 -8.35 -2.14
C MET A 59 -0.17 -8.05 -3.63
N ASN A 60 -0.41 -6.79 -3.99
CA ASN A 60 -0.50 -6.32 -5.37
C ASN A 60 0.02 -4.90 -5.47
N ARG A 61 0.60 -4.57 -6.64
CA ARG A 61 0.82 -3.20 -7.08
C ARG A 61 -0.52 -2.62 -7.53
N ILE A 62 -0.75 -1.37 -7.19
CA ILE A 62 -1.91 -0.60 -7.62
C ILE A 62 -1.40 0.67 -8.29
N ASP A 63 -2.12 1.15 -9.29
CA ASP A 63 -1.80 2.44 -9.90
C ASP A 63 -2.07 3.57 -8.89
N GLU A 64 -1.31 4.66 -8.98
CA GLU A 64 -1.48 5.80 -8.09
C GLU A 64 -2.89 6.39 -8.17
N ASP A 65 -3.47 6.44 -9.38
CA ASP A 65 -4.84 6.91 -9.60
C ASP A 65 -5.88 6.00 -8.91
N GLU A 66 -5.72 4.67 -9.02
CA GLU A 66 -6.60 3.71 -8.34
C GLU A 66 -6.44 3.78 -6.82
N ALA A 67 -5.21 4.01 -6.33
CA ALA A 67 -4.92 4.19 -4.91
C ALA A 67 -5.62 5.44 -4.37
N GLN A 68 -5.52 6.57 -5.08
CA GLN A 68 -6.17 7.82 -4.71
C GLN A 68 -7.70 7.72 -4.77
N GLU A 69 -8.26 7.08 -5.80
CA GLU A 69 -9.70 6.88 -5.92
C GLU A 69 -10.24 6.02 -4.75
N THR A 70 -9.54 4.92 -4.43
CA THR A 70 -9.90 4.07 -3.29
C THR A 70 -9.81 4.84 -1.97
N LEU A 71 -8.75 5.63 -1.77
CA LEU A 71 -8.57 6.43 -0.55
C LEU A 71 -9.66 7.51 -0.42
N SER A 72 -10.03 8.15 -1.53
CA SER A 72 -11.09 9.14 -1.61
C SER A 72 -12.46 8.52 -1.30
N LEU A 73 -12.77 7.35 -1.85
CA LEU A 73 -14.01 6.63 -1.57
C LEU A 73 -14.10 6.21 -0.09
N LEU A 74 -13.00 5.71 0.48
CA LEU A 74 -12.94 5.36 1.90
C LEU A 74 -13.15 6.57 2.81
N THR A 75 -12.62 7.74 2.42
CA THR A 75 -12.80 9.00 3.16
C THR A 75 -14.26 9.45 3.12
N GLN A 76 -14.89 9.41 1.94
CA GLN A 76 -16.31 9.77 1.79
C GLN A 76 -17.24 8.83 2.57
N LEU A 77 -16.94 7.53 2.60
CA LEU A 77 -17.70 6.56 3.39
C LEU A 77 -17.56 6.82 4.89
N ALA A 78 -16.35 7.15 5.37
CA ALA A 78 -16.14 7.51 6.77
C ALA A 78 -16.88 8.79 7.18
N GLU A 79 -16.97 9.77 6.28
CA GLU A 79 -17.76 11.00 6.49
C GLU A 79 -19.27 10.70 6.54
N LEU A 80 -19.78 9.85 5.66
CA LEU A 80 -21.18 9.41 5.67
C LEU A 80 -21.51 8.61 6.95
N GLU A 81 -20.67 7.66 7.37
CA GLU A 81 -20.88 6.92 8.62
C GLU A 81 -20.91 7.84 9.84
N ALA A 82 -20.10 8.90 9.85
CA ALA A 82 -20.10 9.88 10.93
C ALA A 82 -21.41 10.69 11.01
N GLU A 83 -22.06 10.98 9.88
CA GLU A 83 -23.38 11.63 9.85
C GLU A 83 -24.52 10.70 10.29
N PHE A 84 -24.46 9.40 9.95
CA PHE A 84 -25.51 8.44 10.31
C PHE A 84 -25.50 8.03 11.79
N ASN A 85 -24.37 8.14 12.50
CA ASN A 85 -24.25 7.74 13.90
C ASN A 85 -24.63 8.83 14.93
N HIS A 86 -25.14 9.99 14.47
CA HIS A 86 -25.59 11.10 15.33
C HIS A 86 -27.12 11.31 15.36
N ASN A 87 -27.93 10.30 15.02
CA ASN A 87 -29.40 10.38 15.10
C ASN A 87 -29.98 9.19 15.87
#